data_AF-L1JNE4-F1
#
_entry.id   AF-L1JNE4-F1
#
_cell.length_a   1.000
_cell.length_b   1.000
_cell.length_c   1.000
_cell.angle_alpha   90.00
_cell.angle_beta   90.00
_cell.angle_gamma   90.00
#
_symmetry.space_group_name_H-M   'P 1'
#
loop_
_entity.id
_entity.type
_entity.pdbx_description
1 polymer ?
#
loop_
_entity_poly.entity_id
_entity_poly.type
_entity_poly.pdbx_seq_one_letter_code
_entity_poly.pdbx_strand_id
1 'polypeptide(L)' 'LKKISQDQQLLLYGWFKQVKEGDCNTAKPGMLDFSGKAKWEAWNKNKGMSKDEAMQKYVEAVNQWKS' A
#
# COMPACT_ATOMS: atom_id res chain seq x y z
N LEU A 1 18.31 -6.72 -10.93
CA LEU A 1 16.99 -6.28 -10.40
C LEU A 1 17.24 -5.34 -9.24
N LYS A 2 16.89 -4.05 -9.38
CA LYS A 2 17.04 -3.07 -8.30
C LYS A 2 16.11 -3.46 -7.14
N LYS A 3 16.65 -3.55 -5.92
CA LYS A 3 15.86 -3.89 -4.73
C LYS A 3 15.15 -2.64 -4.24
N ILE A 4 13.83 -2.66 -4.20
CA ILE A 4 13.01 -1.55 -3.67
C ILE A 4 13.03 -1.55 -2.13
N SER A 5 12.99 -0.36 -1.53
CA SER A 5 13.03 -0.17 -0.07
C SER A 5 11.78 -0.73 0.61
N GLN A 6 11.83 -0.93 1.92
CA GLN A 6 10.67 -1.39 2.69
C GLN A 6 9.49 -0.40 2.59
N ASP A 7 9.77 0.91 2.63
CA ASP A 7 8.73 1.94 2.48
C ASP A 7 8.07 1.88 1.10
N GLN A 8 8.86 1.64 0.04
CA GLN A 8 8.34 1.43 -1.31
C GLN A 8 7.44 0.18 -1.39
N GLN A 9 7.83 -0.92 -0.72
CA GLN A 9 7.00 -2.12 -0.65
C GLN A 9 5.68 -1.85 0.08
N LEU A 10 5.70 -1.05 1.14
CA LEU A 10 4.49 -0.68 1.88
C LEU A 10 3.56 0.21 1.05
N LEU A 11 4.10 1.17 0.28
CA LEU A 11 3.30 1.99 -0.64
C LEU A 11 2.59 1.12 -1.69
N LEU A 12 3.32 0.21 -2.34
CA LEU A 12 2.75 -0.72 -3.30
C LEU A 12 1.68 -1.60 -2.67
N TYR A 13 1.92 -2.09 -1.45
CA TYR A 13 0.92 -2.86 -0.69
C TYR A 13 -0.35 -2.04 -0.44
N GLY A 14 -0.21 -0.79 0.02
CA GLY A 14 -1.35 0.08 0.32
C GLY A 14 -2.23 0.35 -0.90
N TRP A 15 -1.63 0.69 -2.05
CA TRP A 15 -2.37 0.90 -3.29
C TRP A 15 -2.95 -0.40 -3.83
N PHE A 16 -2.22 -1.52 -3.78
CA PHE A 16 -2.74 -2.82 -4.18
C PHE A 16 -3.99 -3.20 -3.39
N LYS A 17 -3.97 -3.01 -2.07
CA LYS A 17 -5.12 -3.25 -1.19
C LYS A 17 -6.29 -2.32 -1.52
N GLN A 18 -6.03 -1.03 -1.76
CA GLN A 18 -7.07 -0.08 -2.17
C GLN A 18 -7.72 -0.46 -3.50
N VAL A 19 -6.95 -0.90 -4.50
CA VAL A 19 -7.48 -1.39 -5.78
C VAL A 19 -8.35 -2.63 -5.58
N LYS A 20 -7.89 -3.59 -4.79
CA LYS A 20 -8.55 -4.89 -4.60
C LYS A 20 -9.79 -4.81 -3.72
N GLU A 21 -9.69 -4.10 -2.61
CA GLU A 21 -10.66 -4.14 -1.50
C GLU A 21 -11.31 -2.79 -1.22
N GLY A 22 -10.83 -1.69 -1.83
CA GLY A 22 -11.27 -0.34 -1.50
C GLY A 22 -10.73 0.10 -0.13
N ASP A 23 -11.50 0.93 0.55
CA ASP A 23 -11.12 1.51 1.85
C ASP A 23 -10.84 0.44 2.91
N CYS A 24 -9.80 0.68 3.73
CA CYS A 24 -9.43 -0.23 4.80
C CYS A 24 -10.58 -0.44 5.80
N ASN A 25 -11.08 -1.67 5.84
CA ASN A 25 -12.25 -2.09 6.60
C ASN A 25 -11.91 -3.06 7.75
N THR A 26 -10.62 -3.25 8.05
CA THR A 26 -10.15 -4.12 9.13
C THR A 26 -9.74 -3.32 10.36
N ALA A 27 -9.84 -3.94 11.54
CA ALA A 27 -9.35 -3.34 12.78
C ALA A 27 -7.82 -3.16 12.74
N LYS A 28 -7.32 -2.12 13.41
CA LYS A 28 -5.89 -1.86 13.53
C LYS A 28 -5.22 -3.02 14.29
N PRO A 29 -4.14 -3.62 13.76
CA PRO A 29 -3.39 -4.66 14.46
C PRO A 29 -2.83 -4.19 15.81
N GLY A 30 -2.61 -5.15 16.72
CA GLY A 30 -2.08 -4.88 18.05
C GLY A 30 -0.65 -4.31 18.02
N MET A 31 -0.27 -3.61 19.10
CA MET A 31 1.00 -2.85 19.15
C MET A 31 2.26 -3.70 18.98
N LEU A 32 2.19 -5.00 19.27
CA LEU A 32 3.31 -5.94 19.13
C LEU A 32 3.46 -6.50 17.70
N ASP A 33 2.44 -6.35 16.85
CA ASP A 33 2.49 -6.75 15.44
C ASP A 33 2.94 -5.56 14.57
N PHE A 34 4.24 -5.28 14.61
CA PHE A 34 4.83 -4.16 13.86
C PHE A 34 4.62 -4.28 12.34
N SER A 35 4.71 -5.51 11.82
CA SER A 35 4.56 -5.78 10.38
C SER A 35 3.12 -5.60 9.92
N GLY A 36 2.16 -6.16 10.66
CA GLY A 36 0.74 -5.99 10.40
C GLY A 36 0.33 -4.53 10.54
N LYS A 37 0.79 -3.85 11.59
CA LYS A 37 0.53 -2.42 11.80
C LYS A 37 1.04 -1.57 10.62
N ALA A 38 2.27 -1.80 10.15
CA ALA A 38 2.82 -1.05 9.03
C ALA A 38 2.02 -1.25 7.73
N LYS A 39 1.64 -2.50 7.43
CA LYS A 39 0.77 -2.82 6.28
C LYS A 39 -0.61 -2.19 6.41
N TRP A 40 -1.22 -2.29 7.58
CA TRP A 40 -2.52 -1.69 7.87
C TRP A 40 -2.46 -0.17 7.71
N GLU A 41 -1.43 0.49 8.24
CA GLU A 41 -1.26 1.94 8.11
C GLU A 41 -1.07 2.35 6.65
N ALA A 42 -0.28 1.59 5.89
CA ALA A 42 -0.09 1.84 4.46
C ALA A 42 -1.39 1.71 3.65
N TRP A 43 -2.26 0.76 3.98
CA TRP A 43 -3.58 0.64 3.34
C TRP A 43 -4.54 1.73 3.82
N ASN A 44 -4.68 1.91 5.14
CA ASN A 44 -5.62 2.84 5.76
C ASN A 44 -5.35 4.31 5.40
N LYS A 45 -4.09 4.68 5.09
CA LYS A 45 -3.74 6.02 4.59
C LYS A 45 -4.39 6.38 3.25
N ASN A 46 -4.82 5.39 2.46
CA ASN A 46 -5.44 5.61 1.16
C ASN A 46 -6.98 5.62 1.21
N LYS A 47 -7.60 5.71 2.39
CA LYS A 47 -9.06 5.81 2.50
C LYS A 47 -9.61 7.00 1.69
N GLY A 48 -10.72 6.76 0.99
CA GLY A 48 -11.34 7.72 0.07
C GLY A 48 -10.66 7.81 -1.30
N MET A 49 -9.51 7.16 -1.51
CA MET A 49 -8.86 7.10 -2.82
C MET A 49 -9.65 6.17 -3.76
N SER A 50 -9.89 6.63 -4.99
CA SER A 50 -10.57 5.80 -5.99
C SER A 50 -9.69 4.62 -6.42
N LYS A 51 -10.31 3.56 -6.95
CA LYS A 51 -9.58 2.41 -7.51
C LYS A 51 -8.65 2.82 -8.65
N ASP A 52 -9.11 3.73 -9.51
CA ASP A 52 -8.35 4.20 -10.67
C ASP A 52 -7.12 5.00 -10.24
N GLU A 53 -7.27 5.90 -9.26
CA GLU A 53 -6.14 6.67 -8.71
C GLU A 53 -5.11 5.74 -8.05
N ALA A 54 -5.57 4.75 -7.27
CA ALA A 54 -4.68 3.78 -6.64
C ALA A 54 -3.93 2.92 -7.68
N MET A 55 -4.60 2.54 -8.77
CA MET A 55 -3.98 1.79 -9.86
C MET A 55 -2.93 2.61 -10.60
N GLN A 56 -3.23 3.88 -10.90
CA GLN A 56 -2.28 4.79 -11.54
C GLN A 56 -1.01 4.94 -10.71
N LYS A 57 -1.13 5.23 -9.41
CA LYS A 57 0.02 5.35 -8.50
C LYS A 57 0.85 4.06 -8.44
N TYR A 58 0.19 2.90 -8.41
CA TYR A 58 0.88 1.61 -8.41
C TYR A 58 1.72 1.40 -9.67
N VAL A 59 1.14 1.64 -10.85
CA VAL A 59 1.82 1.45 -12.14
C VAL A 59 2.99 2.43 -12.28
N GLU A 60 2.78 3.69 -11.94
CA GLU A 60 3.83 4.73 -11.98
C GLU A 60 5.01 4.35 -11.09
N ALA A 61 4.75 3.96 -9.85
CA ALA A 61 5.78 3.55 -8.91
C ALA A 61 6.55 2.30 -9.36
N VAL A 62 5.84 1.30 -9.89
CA VAL A 62 6.47 0.08 -10.42
C VAL A 62 7.39 0.41 -11.60
N ASN A 63 6.96 1.27 -12.52
CA ASN A 63 7.77 1.68 -13.66
C ASN A 63 9.01 2.47 -13.24
N GLN A 64 8.84 3.36 -12.25
CA GLN A 64 9.93 4.19 -11.74
C GLN A 64 10.98 3.36 -10.98
N TRP A 65 10.57 2.37 -10.18
CA TRP A 65 11.47 1.69 -9.25
C TRP A 65 12.03 0.36 -9.77
N LYS A 66 11.40 -0.25 -10.78
CA LYS A 66 11.93 -1.45 -11.45
C LYS A 66 12.98 -1.16 -12.54
N SER A 67 13.18 0.12 -12.88
CA SER A 67 14.25 0.60 -13.77
C SER A 67 15.59 0.72 -13.02
#